data_AF-A0A8D0CLF9-F1
#
_entry.id   AF-A0A8D0CLF9-F1
#
_cell.length_a   1.000
_cell.length_b   1.000
_cell.length_c   1.000
_cell.angle_alpha   90.00
_cell.angle_beta   90.00
_cell.angle_gamma   90.00
#
_symmetry.space_group_name_H-M   'P 1'
#
loop_
_entity.id
_entity.type
_entity.pdbx_description
1 polymer ?
#
loop_
_entity_poly.entity_id
_entity_poly.type
_entity_poly.pdbx_seq_one_letter_code
_entity_poly.pdbx_strand_id
1 'polypeptide(L)'
;MKGGAKEYWFVLTAESLSWFKDDEEKEKKYMLPLDNLKVRDVEKSFMSSKHIFAIFNTEQRNVYKDYRFLELACNTQDEVDSWKASLLRAGVYPEKASVDGENSGPSDTFSMDPQLERQVETIRNLVDSYMAIVNKCIRDLMPKTIMHLMINNVKEFINAELLAQLYSTGDQNALMDESPEQAQRRDEVLRTHHALKEALSIIGDIATSTISTPLPPPVDNSWLQSGSGGSRRSPPPSPTAPRRMSSGLRAPARGPAPSAPPVPSRPGPLGPLNNSTDTFPPQVPSRPNRAPPSVPRRHPPAVPTRPPH
;
A
#
# COMPACT_ATOMS: atom_id res chain seq x y z
N MET A 1 42.24 -5.43 -32.50
CA MET A 1 41.58 -6.23 -31.44
C MET A 1 40.28 -6.78 -32.01
N LYS A 2 40.22 -8.10 -32.26
CA LYS A 2 39.02 -8.79 -32.78
C LYS A 2 37.92 -8.72 -31.72
N GLY A 3 36.99 -7.78 -31.85
CA GLY A 3 35.79 -7.75 -31.01
C GLY A 3 34.89 -8.92 -31.42
N GLY A 4 34.65 -9.86 -30.50
CA GLY A 4 33.67 -10.94 -30.71
C GLY A 4 32.25 -10.38 -30.87
N ALA A 5 31.33 -11.25 -31.31
CA ALA A 5 29.91 -10.94 -31.39
C ALA A 5 29.40 -10.46 -30.00
N LYS A 6 28.85 -9.25 -29.95
CA LYS A 6 28.29 -8.64 -28.74
C LYS A 6 26.83 -8.33 -28.99
N GLU A 7 26.02 -8.56 -27.98
CA GLU A 7 24.61 -8.18 -27.97
C GLU A 7 24.48 -6.69 -27.67
N TYR A 8 23.51 -6.06 -28.32
CA TYR A 8 23.16 -4.66 -28.15
C TYR A 8 21.64 -4.50 -28.20
N TRP A 9 21.15 -3.47 -27.54
CA TRP A 9 19.74 -3.08 -27.63
C TRP A 9 19.55 -2.15 -28.83
N PHE A 10 18.76 -2.57 -29.81
CA PHE A 10 18.53 -1.80 -31.04
C PHE A 10 17.16 -1.12 -31.01
N VAL A 11 17.15 0.17 -31.35
CA VAL A 11 15.93 0.97 -31.53
C VAL A 11 15.90 1.46 -32.97
N LEU A 12 14.91 0.98 -33.73
CA LEU A 12 14.64 1.43 -35.09
C LEU A 12 13.54 2.48 -35.06
N THR A 13 13.83 3.64 -35.64
CA THR A 13 12.88 4.73 -35.87
C THR A 13 12.66 4.89 -37.38
N ALA A 14 11.77 5.79 -37.77
CA ALA A 14 11.56 6.10 -39.19
C ALA A 14 12.78 6.75 -39.87
N GLU A 15 13.74 7.28 -39.11
CA GLU A 15 14.86 8.08 -39.63
C GLU A 15 16.24 7.49 -39.30
N SER A 16 16.35 6.71 -38.22
CA SER A 16 17.63 6.18 -37.75
C SER A 16 17.52 4.80 -37.10
N LEU A 17 18.59 4.03 -37.23
CA LEU A 17 18.86 2.83 -36.44
C LEU A 17 19.87 3.17 -35.34
N SER A 18 19.43 3.12 -34.10
CA SER A 18 20.26 3.40 -32.92
C SER A 18 20.53 2.13 -32.14
N TRP A 19 21.70 2.02 -31.51
CA TRP A 19 21.94 0.92 -30.57
C TRP A 19 22.60 1.37 -29.27
N PHE A 20 22.19 0.72 -28.20
CA PHE A 20 22.55 0.98 -26.82
C PHE A 20 23.25 -0.23 -26.23
N LYS A 21 23.92 -0.01 -25.09
CA LYS A 21 24.58 -1.08 -24.35
C LYS A 21 23.57 -2.10 -23.77
N ASP A 22 22.43 -1.63 -23.32
CA ASP A 22 21.37 -2.37 -22.62
C ASP A 22 19.99 -1.73 -22.88
N ASP A 23 18.93 -2.38 -22.40
CA ASP A 23 17.52 -1.98 -22.50
C ASP A 23 17.15 -0.77 -21.62
N GLU A 24 18.06 -0.32 -20.74
CA GLU A 24 17.87 0.93 -20.00
C GLU A 24 18.00 2.18 -20.88
N GLU A 25 18.50 2.04 -22.11
CA GLU A 25 18.66 3.10 -23.12
C GLU A 25 19.50 4.31 -22.64
N LYS A 26 20.33 4.13 -21.59
CA LYS A 26 21.16 5.21 -21.02
C LYS A 26 22.46 5.47 -21.79
N GLU A 27 23.11 4.40 -22.25
CA GLU A 27 24.40 4.47 -22.94
C GLU A 27 24.22 4.20 -24.44
N LYS A 28 23.91 5.27 -25.21
CA LYS A 28 23.83 5.20 -26.67
C LYS A 28 25.21 5.03 -27.29
N LYS A 29 25.43 3.93 -28.00
CA LYS A 29 26.72 3.64 -28.64
C LYS A 29 26.88 4.31 -29.99
N TYR A 30 25.82 4.30 -30.80
CA TYR A 30 25.84 4.90 -32.11
C TYR A 30 24.42 5.21 -32.60
N MET A 31 24.34 6.09 -33.59
CA MET A 31 23.13 6.43 -34.33
C MET A 31 23.47 6.38 -35.81
N LEU A 32 22.87 5.44 -36.52
CA LEU A 32 23.06 5.27 -37.96
C LEU A 32 21.84 5.87 -38.69
N PRO A 33 22.00 6.95 -39.46
CA PRO A 33 20.95 7.45 -40.36
C PRO A 33 20.58 6.38 -41.38
N LEU A 34 19.29 6.27 -41.72
CA LEU A 34 18.80 5.26 -42.66
C LEU A 34 19.05 5.60 -44.14
N ASP A 35 19.57 6.79 -44.42
CA ASP A 35 19.84 7.28 -45.78
C ASP A 35 20.83 6.38 -46.52
N ASN A 36 20.47 6.02 -47.76
CA ASN A 36 21.31 5.23 -48.66
C ASN A 36 21.71 3.85 -48.09
N LEU A 37 20.91 3.31 -47.17
CA LEU A 37 21.10 1.96 -46.66
C LEU A 37 20.31 0.94 -47.48
N LYS A 38 20.88 -0.25 -47.64
CA LYS A 38 20.20 -1.44 -48.14
C LYS A 38 20.47 -2.63 -47.23
N VAL A 39 19.54 -3.58 -47.25
CA VAL A 39 19.67 -4.85 -46.55
C VAL A 39 20.07 -5.95 -47.52
N ARG A 40 21.06 -6.78 -47.16
CA ARG A 40 21.42 -8.00 -47.89
C ARG A 40 21.36 -9.20 -46.95
N ASP A 41 20.95 -10.34 -47.49
CA ASP A 41 21.09 -11.61 -46.80
C ASP A 41 22.55 -12.10 -46.78
N VAL A 42 23.02 -12.47 -45.59
CA VAL A 42 24.35 -13.06 -45.43
C VAL A 42 24.20 -14.57 -45.46
N GLU A 43 25.02 -15.23 -46.29
CA GLU A 43 25.01 -16.69 -46.38
C GLU A 43 25.24 -17.32 -45.01
N LYS A 44 24.43 -18.34 -44.68
CA LYS A 44 24.56 -19.06 -43.41
C LYS A 44 25.94 -19.71 -43.36
N SER A 45 26.79 -19.24 -42.44
CA SER A 45 28.06 -19.91 -42.16
C SER A 45 27.78 -21.34 -41.69
N PHE A 46 28.47 -22.33 -42.27
CA PHE A 46 28.21 -23.77 -42.14
C PHE A 46 28.19 -24.31 -40.70
N MET A 47 28.62 -23.51 -39.71
CA MET A 47 28.66 -23.86 -38.28
C MET A 47 27.83 -22.92 -37.38
N SER A 48 27.08 -21.97 -37.94
CA SER A 48 26.26 -21.01 -37.19
C SER A 48 24.79 -21.37 -37.24
N SER A 49 24.17 -21.51 -36.07
CA SER A 49 22.71 -21.67 -35.93
C SER A 49 21.94 -20.34 -36.04
N LYS A 50 22.63 -19.19 -36.02
CA LYS A 50 22.01 -17.87 -36.06
C LYS A 50 21.65 -17.45 -37.48
N HIS A 51 20.52 -16.76 -37.60
CA HIS A 51 20.08 -16.16 -38.86
C HIS A 51 20.63 -14.74 -38.95
N ILE A 52 21.34 -14.42 -40.04
CA ILE A 52 22.12 -13.18 -40.15
C ILE A 52 21.69 -12.41 -41.40
N PHE A 53 21.53 -11.11 -41.24
CA PHE A 53 21.39 -10.16 -42.35
C PHE A 53 22.36 -8.99 -42.14
N ALA A 54 22.74 -8.33 -43.23
CA ALA A 54 23.67 -7.21 -43.20
C ALA A 54 23.02 -5.93 -43.74
N ILE A 55 23.31 -4.82 -43.07
CA ILE A 55 22.96 -3.48 -43.52
C ILE A 55 24.22 -2.82 -44.08
N PHE A 56 24.16 -2.31 -45.30
CA PHE A 56 25.29 -1.68 -45.97
C PHE A 56 24.88 -0.37 -46.64
N ASN A 57 25.86 0.51 -46.87
CA ASN A 57 25.61 1.77 -47.57
C ASN A 57 25.82 1.60 -49.09
N THR A 58 24.88 2.07 -49.90
CA THR A 58 24.95 1.98 -51.38
C THR A 58 26.08 2.81 -51.98
N GLU A 59 26.50 3.87 -51.29
CA GLU A 59 27.61 4.73 -51.71
C GLU A 59 28.98 4.21 -51.24
N GLN A 60 29.05 2.94 -50.80
CA GLN A 60 30.27 2.26 -50.34
C GLN A 60 30.96 2.95 -49.15
N ARG A 61 30.25 3.80 -48.41
CA ARG A 61 30.72 4.38 -47.15
C ARG A 61 30.71 3.35 -46.04
N ASN A 62 31.61 3.53 -45.06
CA ASN A 62 31.57 2.76 -43.83
C ASN A 62 30.28 3.07 -43.07
N VAL A 63 29.56 2.02 -42.68
CA VAL A 63 28.30 2.10 -41.93
C VAL A 63 28.59 2.39 -40.46
N TYR A 64 29.65 1.78 -39.91
CA TYR A 64 30.04 2.01 -38.53
C TYR A 64 31.55 1.87 -38.37
N LYS A 65 32.22 2.93 -37.91
CA LYS A 65 33.69 2.98 -37.78
C LYS A 65 34.38 2.57 -39.08
N ASP A 66 35.16 1.51 -39.05
CA ASP A 66 35.89 0.96 -40.20
C ASP A 66 35.12 -0.18 -40.90
N TYR A 67 33.90 -0.48 -40.46
CA TYR A 67 33.07 -1.55 -41.00
C TYR A 67 32.20 -1.03 -42.16
N ARG A 68 32.33 -1.66 -43.33
CA ARG A 68 31.55 -1.37 -44.54
C ARG A 68 30.10 -1.84 -44.48
N PHE A 69 29.79 -2.75 -43.58
CA PHE A 69 28.46 -3.29 -43.35
C PHE A 69 28.28 -3.61 -41.86
N LEU A 70 27.04 -3.60 -41.40
CA LEU A 70 26.63 -3.98 -40.04
C LEU A 70 25.87 -5.30 -40.11
N GLU A 71 26.46 -6.37 -39.57
CA GLU A 71 25.81 -7.68 -39.47
C GLU A 71 24.98 -7.77 -38.20
N LEU A 72 23.71 -8.15 -38.36
CA LEU A 72 22.77 -8.38 -37.27
C LEU A 72 22.36 -9.85 -37.29
N ALA A 73 22.44 -10.49 -36.14
CA ALA A 73 22.16 -11.91 -35.98
C ALA A 73 20.96 -12.10 -35.04
N CYS A 74 19.94 -12.81 -35.51
CA CYS A 74 18.74 -13.16 -34.76
C CYS A 74 18.72 -14.67 -34.47
N ASN A 75 17.90 -15.07 -33.49
CA ASN A 75 17.81 -16.46 -33.07
C ASN A 75 16.83 -17.25 -33.94
N THR A 76 15.85 -16.58 -34.54
CA THR A 76 14.81 -17.20 -35.37
C THR A 76 14.72 -16.52 -36.74
N GLN A 77 14.16 -17.23 -37.72
CA GLN A 77 13.87 -16.64 -39.04
C GLN A 77 12.76 -15.58 -38.94
N ASP A 78 11.74 -15.82 -38.12
CA ASP A 78 10.62 -14.89 -37.92
C ASP A 78 11.08 -13.53 -37.35
N GLU A 79 12.08 -13.53 -36.47
CA GLU A 79 12.73 -12.29 -36.00
C GLU A 79 13.40 -11.54 -37.14
N VAL A 80 14.17 -12.24 -38.00
CA VAL A 80 14.82 -11.61 -39.17
C VAL A 80 13.77 -11.00 -40.09
N ASP A 81 12.69 -11.72 -40.36
CA ASP A 81 11.64 -11.26 -41.27
C ASP A 81 10.88 -10.06 -40.67
N SER A 82 10.64 -10.06 -39.36
CA SER A 82 10.06 -8.92 -38.63
C SER A 82 10.97 -7.69 -38.65
N TRP A 83 12.28 -7.88 -38.49
CA TRP A 83 13.27 -6.81 -38.61
C TRP A 83 13.36 -6.26 -40.04
N LYS A 84 13.38 -7.13 -41.05
CA LYS A 84 13.35 -6.72 -42.47
C LYS A 84 12.09 -5.96 -42.83
N ALA A 85 10.92 -6.40 -42.36
CA ALA A 85 9.66 -5.69 -42.56
C ALA A 85 9.68 -4.30 -41.90
N SER A 86 10.23 -4.20 -40.70
CA SER A 86 10.39 -2.92 -39.99
C SER A 86 11.37 -1.98 -40.71
N LEU A 87 12.49 -2.51 -41.22
CA LEU A 87 13.48 -1.77 -42.02
C LEU A 87 12.90 -1.31 -43.35
N LEU A 88 12.12 -2.16 -44.03
CA LEU A 88 11.41 -1.82 -45.27
C LEU A 88 10.42 -0.68 -45.03
N ARG A 89 9.68 -0.73 -43.91
CA ARG A 89 8.76 0.35 -43.51
C ARG A 89 9.49 1.65 -43.23
N ALA A 90 10.72 1.58 -42.73
CA ALA A 90 11.59 2.73 -42.51
C ALA A 90 12.37 3.18 -43.78
N GLY A 91 12.07 2.60 -44.95
CA GLY A 91 12.64 3.00 -46.24
C GLY A 91 13.95 2.31 -46.62
N VAL A 92 14.41 1.32 -45.84
CA VAL A 92 15.62 0.54 -46.15
C VAL A 92 15.23 -0.71 -46.94
N TYR A 93 15.46 -0.67 -48.25
CA TYR A 93 15.04 -1.75 -49.15
C TYR A 93 16.03 -2.93 -49.17
N PRO A 94 15.55 -4.16 -49.34
CA PRO A 94 16.43 -5.29 -49.64
C PRO A 94 17.14 -5.07 -50.98
N GLU A 95 18.37 -5.53 -51.07
CA GLU A 95 19.09 -5.56 -52.33
C GLU A 95 18.38 -6.50 -53.30
N LYS A 96 17.88 -5.93 -54.40
CA LYS A 96 17.33 -6.72 -55.49
C LYS A 96 18.43 -7.63 -56.00
N ALA A 97 18.25 -8.93 -55.87
CA ALA A 97 19.07 -9.89 -56.62
C ALA A 97 18.92 -9.52 -58.10
N SER A 98 20.02 -9.11 -58.73
CA SER A 98 20.08 -8.96 -60.18
C SER A 98 20.00 -10.36 -60.78
N VAL A 99 18.78 -10.87 -60.91
CA VAL A 99 18.47 -12.07 -61.69
C VAL A 99 17.23 -11.73 -62.51
N ASP A 100 17.44 -11.56 -63.81
CA ASP A 100 16.39 -11.59 -64.82
C ASP A 100 15.46 -12.77 -64.56
N GLY A 101 14.17 -12.51 -64.35
CA GLY A 101 13.24 -13.57 -63.98
C GLY A 101 11.87 -13.04 -63.57
N GLU A 102 11.07 -12.71 -64.58
CA GLU A 102 9.61 -12.61 -64.57
C GLU A 102 8.97 -13.60 -63.59
N ASN A 103 8.43 -13.11 -62.47
CA ASN A 103 7.37 -13.79 -61.75
C ASN A 103 6.54 -12.79 -60.95
N SER A 104 5.50 -12.29 -61.62
CA SER A 104 4.35 -11.63 -61.01
C SER A 104 3.65 -12.58 -60.02
N GLY A 105 4.02 -12.50 -58.75
CA GLY A 105 3.22 -13.02 -57.64
C GLY A 105 2.04 -12.09 -57.34
N PRO A 106 0.89 -12.61 -56.88
CA PRO A 106 -0.37 -11.89 -56.86
C PRO A 106 -0.32 -10.75 -55.85
N SER A 107 -0.32 -9.52 -56.34
CA SER A 107 -0.38 -8.29 -55.55
C SER A 107 -1.77 -7.97 -54.98
N ASP A 108 -2.65 -8.97 -54.82
CA ASP A 108 -4.09 -8.78 -54.63
C ASP A 108 -4.65 -9.46 -53.37
N THR A 109 -4.15 -9.17 -52.17
CA THR A 109 -4.92 -9.55 -50.96
C THR A 109 -4.84 -8.64 -49.74
N PHE A 110 -4.08 -7.55 -49.77
CA PHE A 110 -4.07 -6.57 -48.68
C PHE A 110 -4.01 -5.13 -49.18
N SER A 111 -4.91 -4.78 -50.11
CA SER A 111 -5.31 -3.38 -50.28
C SER A 111 -6.13 -2.94 -49.05
N MET A 112 -5.51 -2.90 -47.88
CA MET A 112 -6.02 -2.03 -46.82
C MET A 112 -5.80 -0.61 -47.33
N ASP A 113 -6.90 0.11 -47.55
CA ASP A 113 -6.83 1.52 -47.92
C ASP A 113 -6.03 2.26 -46.82
N PRO A 114 -4.86 2.85 -47.14
CA PRO A 114 -4.06 3.58 -46.16
C PRO A 114 -4.82 4.73 -45.48
N GLN A 115 -5.88 5.24 -46.14
CA GLN A 115 -6.76 6.24 -45.55
C GLN A 115 -7.67 5.61 -44.48
N LEU A 116 -8.24 4.43 -44.75
CA LEU A 116 -9.06 3.70 -43.78
C LEU A 116 -8.25 3.31 -42.54
N GLU A 117 -7.03 2.82 -42.70
CA GLU A 117 -6.16 2.49 -41.55
C GLU A 117 -5.89 3.73 -40.67
N ARG A 118 -5.57 4.87 -41.30
CA ARG A 118 -5.36 6.13 -40.57
C ARG A 118 -6.63 6.62 -39.87
N GLN A 119 -7.79 6.48 -40.52
CA GLN A 119 -9.07 6.86 -39.93
C GLN A 119 -9.44 5.96 -38.74
N VAL A 120 -9.27 4.64 -38.87
CA VAL A 120 -9.53 3.68 -37.79
C VAL A 120 -8.63 3.97 -36.59
N GLU A 121 -7.34 4.24 -36.81
CA GLU A 121 -6.41 4.60 -35.73
C GLU A 121 -6.80 5.94 -35.07
N THR A 122 -7.23 6.92 -35.87
CA THR A 122 -7.72 8.21 -35.33
C THR A 122 -8.96 8.00 -34.46
N ILE A 123 -9.92 7.19 -34.93
CA ILE A 123 -11.14 6.88 -34.17
C ILE A 123 -10.79 6.13 -32.89
N ARG A 124 -9.89 5.15 -32.94
CA ARG A 124 -9.44 4.40 -31.76
C ARG A 124 -8.87 5.31 -30.69
N ASN A 125 -7.96 6.21 -31.07
CA ASN A 125 -7.35 7.18 -30.15
C ASN A 125 -8.40 8.11 -29.52
N LEU A 126 -9.41 8.54 -30.27
CA LEU A 126 -10.50 9.37 -29.75
C LEU A 126 -11.39 8.59 -28.76
N VAL A 127 -11.73 7.34 -29.09
CA VAL A 127 -12.52 6.46 -28.21
C VAL A 127 -11.78 6.17 -26.91
N ASP A 128 -10.49 5.84 -26.99
CA ASP A 128 -9.66 5.57 -25.81
C ASP A 128 -9.58 6.81 -24.91
N SER A 129 -9.40 7.99 -25.50
CA SER A 129 -9.41 9.26 -24.76
C SER A 129 -10.76 9.52 -24.07
N TYR A 130 -11.87 9.34 -24.79
CA TYR A 130 -13.21 9.53 -24.24
C TYR A 130 -13.49 8.54 -23.10
N MET A 131 -13.20 7.25 -23.29
CA MET A 131 -13.40 6.23 -22.28
C MET A 131 -12.50 6.45 -21.06
N ALA A 132 -11.29 6.98 -21.23
CA ALA A 132 -10.44 7.37 -20.10
C ALA A 132 -11.09 8.47 -19.24
N ILE A 133 -11.72 9.46 -19.87
CA ILE A 133 -12.46 10.53 -19.17
C ILE A 133 -13.68 9.95 -18.45
N VAL A 134 -14.49 9.14 -19.14
CA VAL A 134 -15.68 8.50 -18.55
C VAL A 134 -15.30 7.64 -17.34
N ASN A 135 -14.27 6.81 -17.46
CA ASN A 135 -13.80 5.98 -16.35
C ASN A 135 -13.29 6.82 -15.17
N LYS A 136 -12.65 7.97 -15.45
CA LYS A 136 -12.26 8.91 -14.39
C LYS A 136 -13.48 9.50 -13.68
N CYS A 137 -14.52 9.89 -14.43
CA CYS A 137 -15.77 10.38 -13.86
C CYS A 137 -16.49 9.31 -13.03
N ILE A 138 -16.59 8.08 -13.51
CA ILE A 138 -17.23 6.98 -12.78
C ILE A 138 -16.49 6.70 -11.47
N ARG A 139 -15.16 6.60 -11.51
CA ARG A 139 -14.34 6.37 -10.30
C ARG A 139 -14.47 7.50 -9.27
N ASP A 140 -14.75 8.72 -9.70
CA ASP A 140 -14.94 9.87 -8.82
C ASP A 140 -16.37 9.97 -8.26
N LEU A 141 -17.38 9.78 -9.12
CA LEU A 141 -18.78 9.98 -8.76
C LEU A 141 -19.36 8.79 -7.98
N MET A 142 -18.98 7.55 -8.31
CA MET A 142 -19.57 6.38 -7.66
C MET A 142 -19.39 6.37 -6.12
N PRO A 143 -18.17 6.59 -5.58
CA PRO A 143 -18.00 6.65 -4.13
C PRO A 143 -18.77 7.80 -3.49
N LYS A 144 -18.87 8.96 -4.17
CA LYS A 144 -19.61 10.13 -3.67
C LYS A 144 -21.10 9.86 -3.61
N THR A 145 -21.66 9.20 -4.62
CA THR A 145 -23.07 8.80 -4.65
C THR A 145 -23.38 7.80 -3.54
N ILE A 146 -22.56 6.77 -3.34
CA ILE A 146 -22.74 5.80 -2.25
C ILE A 146 -22.65 6.50 -0.89
N MET A 147 -21.66 7.37 -0.70
CA MET A 147 -21.49 8.11 0.54
C MET A 147 -22.71 8.99 0.84
N HIS A 148 -23.20 9.74 -0.14
CA HIS A 148 -24.31 10.66 0.06
C HIS A 148 -25.65 9.94 0.25
N LEU A 149 -25.96 8.99 -0.63
CA LEU A 149 -27.28 8.34 -0.65
C LEU A 149 -27.42 7.20 0.34
N MET A 150 -26.36 6.45 0.60
CA MET A 150 -26.44 5.28 1.49
C MET A 150 -25.86 5.60 2.86
N ILE A 151 -24.58 5.98 2.93
CA ILE A 151 -23.88 6.09 4.21
C ILE A 151 -24.44 7.24 5.04
N ASN A 152 -24.54 8.43 4.45
CA ASN A 152 -25.03 9.61 5.17
C ASN A 152 -26.52 9.46 5.53
N ASN A 153 -27.33 8.88 4.64
CA ASN A 153 -28.74 8.62 4.92
C ASN A 153 -28.93 7.63 6.08
N VAL A 154 -28.24 6.49 6.07
CA VAL A 154 -28.29 5.51 7.17
C VAL A 154 -27.78 6.12 8.47
N LYS A 155 -26.71 6.92 8.40
CA LYS A 155 -26.21 7.66 9.56
C LYS A 155 -27.27 8.62 10.12
N GLU A 156 -27.98 9.34 9.26
CA GLU A 156 -29.05 10.26 9.68
C GLU A 156 -30.22 9.49 10.30
N PHE A 157 -30.65 8.40 9.66
CA PHE A 157 -31.68 7.49 10.18
C PHE A 157 -31.35 6.98 11.59
N ILE A 158 -30.12 6.49 11.81
CA ILE A 158 -29.68 6.00 13.13
C ILE A 158 -29.75 7.09 14.19
N ASN A 159 -29.38 8.33 13.83
CA ASN A 159 -29.31 9.43 14.80
C ASN A 159 -30.67 10.09 15.08
N ALA A 160 -31.55 10.17 14.08
CA ALA A 160 -32.78 10.96 14.16
C ALA A 160 -34.05 10.10 14.29
N GLU A 161 -34.11 8.93 13.65
CA GLU A 161 -35.36 8.18 13.48
C GLU A 161 -35.37 6.84 14.22
N LEU A 162 -34.23 6.16 14.32
CA LEU A 162 -34.14 4.81 14.87
C LEU A 162 -34.75 4.69 16.26
N LEU A 163 -34.45 5.64 17.15
CA LEU A 163 -34.96 5.61 18.52
C LEU A 163 -36.50 5.74 18.57
N ALA A 164 -37.06 6.65 17.75
CA ALA A 164 -38.50 6.82 17.65
C ALA A 164 -39.17 5.55 17.11
N GLN A 165 -38.56 4.89 16.12
CA GLN A 165 -39.06 3.62 15.58
C GLN A 165 -39.01 2.50 16.62
N LEU A 166 -37.92 2.36 17.38
CA LEU A 166 -37.81 1.35 18.44
C LEU A 166 -38.88 1.52 19.53
N TYR A 167 -39.20 2.76 19.90
CA TYR A 167 -40.30 3.02 20.84
C TYR A 167 -41.69 2.80 20.24
N SER A 168 -41.85 2.91 18.92
CA SER A 168 -43.12 2.65 18.24
C SER A 168 -43.50 1.16 18.16
N THR A 169 -42.54 0.25 18.36
CA THR A 169 -42.69 -1.21 18.23
C THR A 169 -43.58 -1.87 19.30
N GLY A 170 -44.15 -1.10 20.23
CA GLY A 170 -45.25 -1.50 21.10
C GLY A 170 -44.85 -2.25 22.37
N ASP A 171 -43.93 -3.22 22.29
CA ASP A 171 -43.47 -3.97 23.47
C ASP A 171 -42.06 -3.56 23.92
N GLN A 172 -41.99 -2.44 24.63
CA GLN A 172 -40.74 -1.93 25.19
C GLN A 172 -40.17 -2.84 26.29
N ASN A 173 -41.02 -3.54 27.03
CA ASN A 173 -40.59 -4.38 28.16
C ASN A 173 -39.87 -5.63 27.66
N ALA A 174 -40.39 -6.30 26.63
CA ALA A 174 -39.70 -7.42 26.01
C ALA A 174 -38.41 -6.97 25.29
N LEU A 175 -38.40 -5.78 24.67
CA LEU A 175 -37.21 -5.24 24.01
C LEU A 175 -36.07 -4.94 24.99
N MET A 176 -36.40 -4.47 26.20
CA MET A 176 -35.45 -4.13 27.26
C MET A 176 -35.22 -5.27 28.26
N ASP A 177 -35.63 -6.50 27.93
CA ASP A 177 -35.53 -7.62 28.84
C ASP A 177 -34.07 -7.95 29.21
N GLU A 178 -33.84 -8.32 30.47
CA GLU A 178 -32.50 -8.62 30.97
C GLU A 178 -32.09 -10.02 30.49
N SER A 179 -30.89 -10.15 29.90
CA SER A 179 -30.40 -11.47 29.56
C SER A 179 -30.15 -12.31 30.82
N PRO A 180 -30.41 -13.63 30.79
CA PRO A 180 -30.27 -14.48 31.98
C PRO A 180 -28.85 -14.47 32.56
N GLU A 181 -27.84 -14.33 31.71
CA GLU A 181 -26.44 -14.19 32.12
C GLU A 181 -26.19 -12.89 32.90
N GLN A 182 -26.81 -11.78 32.47
CA GLN A 182 -26.66 -10.49 33.12
C GLN A 182 -27.43 -10.46 34.45
N ALA A 183 -28.62 -11.08 34.50
CA ALA A 183 -29.37 -11.27 35.73
C ALA A 183 -28.59 -12.09 36.76
N GLN A 184 -27.98 -13.20 36.34
CA GLN A 184 -27.13 -14.02 37.21
C GLN A 184 -25.90 -13.24 37.71
N ARG A 185 -25.24 -12.48 36.83
CA ARG A 185 -24.11 -11.63 37.21
C ARG A 185 -24.53 -10.56 38.21
N ARG A 186 -25.67 -9.91 37.99
CA ARG A 186 -26.23 -8.91 38.92
C ARG A 186 -26.47 -9.54 40.29
N ASP A 187 -27.06 -10.73 40.35
CA ASP A 187 -27.33 -11.44 41.60
C ASP A 187 -26.04 -11.87 42.32
N GLU A 188 -25.01 -12.29 41.58
CA GLU A 188 -23.69 -12.59 42.15
C GLU A 188 -23.00 -11.35 42.72
N VAL A 189 -23.04 -10.22 42.00
CA VAL A 189 -22.51 -8.94 42.48
C VAL A 189 -23.25 -8.48 43.73
N LEU A 190 -24.58 -8.62 43.78
CA LEU A 190 -25.37 -8.28 44.97
C LEU A 190 -25.03 -9.19 46.15
N ARG A 191 -24.88 -10.50 45.92
CA ARG A 191 -24.51 -11.47 46.95
C ARG A 191 -23.13 -11.19 47.53
N THR A 192 -22.14 -10.95 46.68
CA THR A 192 -20.77 -10.62 47.10
C THR A 192 -20.74 -9.28 47.83
N HIS A 193 -21.45 -8.27 47.35
CA HIS A 193 -21.57 -6.98 48.03
C HIS A 193 -22.20 -7.11 49.43
N HIS A 194 -23.25 -7.93 49.58
CA HIS A 194 -23.87 -8.17 50.89
C HIS A 194 -22.88 -8.85 51.85
N ALA A 195 -22.21 -9.92 51.39
CA ALA A 195 -21.21 -10.63 52.19
C ALA A 195 -20.05 -9.71 52.61
N LEU A 196 -19.59 -8.82 51.74
CA LEU A 196 -18.54 -7.85 52.08
C LEU A 196 -19.01 -6.81 53.11
N LYS A 197 -20.25 -6.32 53.02
CA LYS A 197 -20.81 -5.41 54.04
C LYS A 197 -20.93 -6.09 55.40
N GLU A 198 -21.39 -7.33 55.43
CA GLU A 198 -21.48 -8.12 56.66
C GLU A 198 -20.10 -8.35 57.28
N ALA A 199 -19.11 -8.74 56.46
CA ALA A 199 -17.73 -8.90 56.92
C ALA A 199 -17.16 -7.60 57.53
N LEU A 200 -17.43 -6.46 56.91
CA LEU A 200 -17.03 -5.14 57.45
C LEU A 200 -17.73 -4.82 58.77
N SER A 201 -19.03 -5.15 58.90
CA SER A 201 -19.77 -4.98 60.15
C SER A 201 -19.14 -5.80 61.27
N ILE A 202 -18.84 -7.09 61.02
CA ILE A 202 -18.22 -7.98 61.99
C ILE A 202 -16.84 -7.45 62.43
N ILE A 203 -16.03 -6.95 61.50
CA ILE A 203 -14.74 -6.33 61.82
C ILE A 203 -14.94 -5.10 62.72
N GLY A 204 -15.93 -4.25 62.41
CA GLY A 204 -16.29 -3.10 63.23
C GLY A 204 -16.73 -3.48 64.65
N ASP A 205 -17.54 -4.53 64.77
CA ASP A 205 -18.02 -5.04 66.05
C ASP A 205 -16.87 -5.60 66.89
N ILE A 206 -15.96 -6.37 66.30
CA ILE A 206 -14.76 -6.87 66.98
C ILE A 206 -13.88 -5.72 67.46
N ALA A 207 -13.61 -4.73 66.60
CA ALA A 207 -12.74 -3.59 66.92
C ALA A 207 -13.28 -2.73 68.07
N THR A 208 -14.59 -2.69 68.26
CA THR A 208 -15.25 -1.91 69.33
C THR A 208 -15.58 -2.74 70.57
N SER A 209 -15.70 -4.07 70.45
CA SER A 209 -16.12 -4.95 71.55
C SER A 209 -14.97 -5.71 72.23
N THR A 210 -13.76 -5.74 71.66
CA THR A 210 -12.61 -6.39 72.29
C THR A 210 -11.72 -5.40 73.03
N ILE A 211 -11.50 -5.64 74.33
CA ILE A 211 -10.50 -4.93 75.13
C ILE A 211 -9.12 -5.51 74.84
N SER A 212 -8.21 -4.68 74.33
CA SER A 212 -6.79 -5.01 74.25
C SER A 212 -6.21 -5.00 75.66
N THR A 213 -5.92 -6.18 76.20
CA THR A 213 -5.10 -6.30 77.42
C THR A 213 -3.69 -5.80 77.12
N PRO A 214 -3.18 -4.75 77.79
CA PRO A 214 -1.79 -4.35 77.61
C PRO A 214 -0.88 -5.50 78.00
N LEU A 215 0.15 -5.77 77.20
CA LEU A 215 1.09 -6.85 77.49
C LEU A 215 1.70 -6.62 78.89
N PRO A 216 1.81 -7.66 79.73
CA PRO A 216 2.48 -7.53 81.01
C PRO A 216 3.94 -7.07 80.79
N PRO A 217 4.51 -6.27 81.71
CA PRO A 217 5.89 -5.79 81.57
C PRO A 217 6.83 -7.00 81.40
N PRO A 218 7.87 -6.88 80.56
CA PRO A 218 8.80 -7.97 80.33
C PRO A 218 9.44 -8.40 81.65
N VAL A 219 9.30 -9.69 81.99
CA VAL A 219 9.86 -10.28 83.20
C VAL A 219 11.37 -10.40 83.02
N ASP A 220 12.15 -9.81 83.91
CA ASP A 220 13.61 -9.93 83.90
C ASP A 220 14.03 -11.36 84.30
N ASN A 221 14.53 -12.14 83.33
CA ASN A 221 14.96 -13.53 83.51
C ASN A 221 16.42 -13.65 83.97
N SER A 222 17.01 -12.57 84.49
CA SER A 222 18.40 -12.50 84.97
C SER A 222 18.74 -13.47 86.12
N TRP A 223 17.75 -14.07 86.78
CA TRP A 223 17.95 -15.08 87.84
C TRP A 223 18.13 -16.53 87.35
N LEU A 224 17.79 -16.84 86.10
CA LEU A 224 17.92 -18.20 85.52
C LEU A 224 19.32 -18.48 84.95
N GLN A 225 20.26 -17.55 85.12
CA GLN A 225 21.59 -17.58 84.52
C GLN A 225 22.70 -17.52 85.57
N SER A 226 22.53 -18.23 86.68
CA SER A 226 23.61 -18.51 87.62
C SER A 226 23.54 -19.95 88.09
N GLY A 227 24.54 -20.75 87.69
CA GLY A 227 24.80 -22.07 88.27
C GLY A 227 24.31 -23.26 87.44
N SER A 228 24.97 -23.56 86.33
CA SER A 228 25.47 -24.92 86.03
C SER A 228 26.10 -24.95 84.63
N GLY A 229 27.40 -25.22 84.58
CA GLY A 229 28.11 -25.49 83.34
C GLY A 229 27.63 -26.78 82.69
N GLY A 230 27.39 -26.76 81.39
CA GLY A 230 26.98 -27.96 80.67
C GLY A 230 26.52 -27.70 79.25
N SER A 231 27.48 -27.48 78.35
CA SER A 231 27.47 -27.81 76.92
C SER A 231 26.09 -28.12 76.29
N ARG A 232 25.52 -27.16 75.56
CA ARG A 232 24.63 -27.47 74.43
C ARG A 232 25.00 -26.63 73.22
N ARG A 233 25.35 -27.37 72.17
CA ARG A 233 25.88 -26.97 70.87
C ARG A 233 24.84 -26.16 70.09
N SER A 234 25.24 -25.01 69.56
CA SER A 234 24.56 -24.33 68.46
C SER A 234 25.38 -24.55 67.18
N PRO A 235 24.87 -25.21 66.13
CA PRO A 235 25.55 -25.29 64.85
C PRO A 235 25.46 -23.94 64.09
N PRO A 236 26.42 -23.64 63.20
CA PRO A 236 26.53 -22.35 62.52
C PRO A 236 25.46 -22.17 61.42
N PRO A 237 25.09 -20.92 61.07
CA PRO A 237 24.11 -20.66 60.02
C PRO A 237 24.74 -20.92 58.65
N SER A 238 24.09 -21.73 57.82
CA SER A 238 24.40 -21.83 56.38
C SER A 238 23.42 -20.99 55.56
N PRO A 239 23.87 -20.37 54.46
CA PRO A 239 23.09 -19.47 53.63
C PRO A 239 22.20 -20.27 52.67
N THR A 240 20.96 -19.83 52.45
CA THR A 240 20.14 -20.41 51.37
C THR A 240 19.49 -19.31 50.56
N ALA A 241 20.06 -19.11 49.37
CA ALA A 241 19.47 -18.37 48.26
C ALA A 241 18.25 -19.12 47.69
N PRO A 242 17.27 -18.43 47.09
CA PRO A 242 16.14 -19.06 46.43
C PRO A 242 16.56 -19.77 45.15
N ARG A 243 16.21 -21.06 45.04
CA ARG A 243 16.56 -21.94 43.93
C ARG A 243 15.58 -21.75 42.77
N ARG A 244 16.14 -21.19 41.69
CA ARG A 244 15.64 -21.17 40.31
C ARG A 244 15.33 -22.60 39.82
N MET A 245 14.16 -22.81 39.23
CA MET A 245 13.86 -24.02 38.44
C MET A 245 14.03 -23.69 36.96
N SER A 246 14.81 -24.51 36.25
CA SER A 246 15.02 -24.43 34.81
C SER A 246 14.40 -25.67 34.17
N SER A 247 13.49 -25.47 33.21
CA SER A 247 13.34 -26.40 32.09
C SER A 247 13.23 -25.55 30.83
N GLY A 248 14.14 -25.81 29.89
CA GLY A 248 14.37 -24.97 28.72
C GLY A 248 13.57 -25.43 27.51
N LEU A 249 13.34 -24.48 26.60
CA LEU A 249 13.20 -24.71 25.16
C LEU A 249 13.81 -23.50 24.45
N ARG A 250 14.62 -23.78 23.43
CA ARG A 250 15.42 -22.85 22.62
C ARG A 250 14.72 -22.64 21.27
N ALA A 251 14.45 -21.40 20.85
CA ALA A 251 14.43 -20.88 19.46
C ALA A 251 14.02 -19.37 19.44
N PRO A 252 14.14 -18.63 18.32
CA PRO A 252 15.32 -17.86 17.93
C PRO A 252 15.09 -16.33 17.99
N ALA A 253 16.20 -15.59 17.85
CA ALA A 253 16.25 -14.14 17.79
C ALA A 253 15.31 -13.52 16.74
N ARG A 254 14.50 -12.53 17.16
CA ARG A 254 13.85 -11.55 16.29
C ARG A 254 14.26 -10.15 16.77
N GLY A 255 14.65 -9.30 15.81
CA GLY A 255 15.20 -7.96 16.00
C GLY A 255 14.24 -6.93 16.63
N PRO A 256 14.68 -5.67 16.76
CA PRO A 256 13.95 -4.65 17.50
C PRO A 256 12.69 -4.21 16.74
N ALA A 257 11.54 -4.28 17.39
CA ALA A 257 10.28 -3.76 16.88
C ALA A 257 10.19 -2.23 17.14
N PRO A 258 9.54 -1.46 16.25
CA PRO A 258 9.45 -0.01 16.37
C PRO A 258 8.43 0.43 17.42
N SER A 259 8.71 1.57 18.06
CA SER A 259 7.90 2.19 19.11
C SER A 259 6.52 2.64 18.61
N ALA A 260 5.47 2.31 19.38
CA ALA A 260 4.11 2.79 19.15
C ALA A 260 3.96 4.29 19.50
N PRO A 261 3.07 5.04 18.81
CA PRO A 261 2.82 6.46 19.09
C PRO A 261 2.01 6.66 20.38
N PRO A 262 2.09 7.84 21.04
CA PRO A 262 1.45 8.07 22.33
C PRO A 262 -0.07 8.27 22.19
N VAL A 263 -0.80 7.81 23.21
CA VAL A 263 -2.25 7.95 23.37
C VAL A 263 -2.57 9.37 23.86
N PRO A 264 -3.59 10.07 23.33
CA PRO A 264 -3.97 11.40 23.82
C PRO A 264 -4.56 11.36 25.24
N SER A 265 -4.18 12.37 26.02
CA SER A 265 -4.52 12.61 27.42
C SER A 265 -6.02 12.52 27.73
N ARG A 266 -6.36 11.74 28.74
CA ARG A 266 -7.70 11.67 29.35
C ARG A 266 -7.85 12.79 30.40
N PRO A 267 -8.91 13.62 30.37
CA PRO A 267 -9.20 14.52 31.48
C PRO A 267 -9.60 13.73 32.74
N GLY A 268 -9.10 14.16 33.90
CA GLY A 268 -9.36 13.53 35.20
C GLY A 268 -10.80 13.71 35.73
N PRO A 269 -11.14 13.09 36.87
CA PRO A 269 -12.50 13.01 37.38
C PRO A 269 -12.96 14.33 38.03
N LEU A 270 -14.18 14.77 37.70
CA LEU A 270 -14.85 15.90 38.34
C LEU A 270 -15.50 15.45 39.66
N GLY A 271 -15.32 16.27 40.71
CA GLY A 271 -15.94 16.12 42.03
C GLY A 271 -17.44 16.47 42.05
N PRO A 272 -18.08 16.41 43.24
CA PRO A 272 -19.52 16.20 43.35
C PRO A 272 -20.36 17.45 43.04
N LEU A 273 -21.54 17.18 42.49
CA LEU A 273 -22.57 18.10 42.02
C LEU A 273 -23.28 18.81 43.19
N ASN A 274 -23.40 20.14 43.14
CA ASN A 274 -24.32 20.89 44.01
C ASN A 274 -25.42 21.56 43.18
N ASN A 275 -26.65 21.41 43.66
CA ASN A 275 -27.90 21.84 43.03
C ASN A 275 -28.23 23.27 43.45
N SER A 276 -28.52 24.17 42.50
CA SER A 276 -29.34 25.38 42.73
C SER A 276 -29.78 26.01 41.41
N THR A 277 -31.07 26.28 41.35
CA THR A 277 -31.82 27.09 40.39
C THR A 277 -31.31 28.53 40.33
N ASP A 278 -31.04 29.08 39.14
CA ASP A 278 -31.72 30.29 38.64
C ASP A 278 -31.24 30.74 37.24
N THR A 279 -32.23 31.30 36.55
CA THR A 279 -32.30 32.16 35.37
C THR A 279 -31.01 32.84 34.85
N PHE A 280 -30.87 32.82 33.50
CA PHE A 280 -30.11 33.68 32.54
C PHE A 280 -29.14 32.92 31.61
N PRO A 281 -29.17 33.17 30.27
CA PRO A 281 -28.29 32.46 29.33
C PRO A 281 -26.96 33.21 29.12
N PRO A 282 -25.78 32.54 29.19
CA PRO A 282 -24.54 33.17 28.73
C PRO A 282 -23.98 32.53 27.45
N GLN A 283 -23.94 33.38 26.43
CA GLN A 283 -22.99 33.55 25.32
C GLN A 283 -22.13 32.37 24.82
N VAL A 284 -22.27 32.16 23.51
CA VAL A 284 -21.39 31.38 22.63
C VAL A 284 -20.03 32.08 22.46
N PRO A 285 -18.88 31.40 22.66
CA PRO A 285 -17.57 31.97 22.32
C PRO A 285 -17.39 32.18 20.82
N SER A 286 -17.06 33.41 20.44
CA SER A 286 -16.73 33.85 19.08
C SER A 286 -15.60 33.02 18.47
N ARG A 287 -15.88 32.37 17.34
CA ARG A 287 -14.86 31.74 16.48
C ARG A 287 -14.10 32.81 15.70
N PRO A 288 -12.76 32.73 15.56
CA PRO A 288 -12.04 33.58 14.63
C PRO A 288 -12.42 33.19 13.20
N ASN A 289 -12.79 34.21 12.42
CA ASN A 289 -13.19 34.15 11.02
C ASN A 289 -12.05 33.58 10.17
N ARG A 290 -12.11 32.30 9.80
CA ARG A 290 -11.17 31.68 8.86
C ARG A 290 -11.73 31.83 7.45
N ALA A 291 -11.13 32.74 6.68
CA ALA A 291 -11.44 32.92 5.27
C ALA A 291 -11.29 31.59 4.49
N PRO A 292 -12.15 31.31 3.50
CA PRO A 292 -12.02 30.14 2.66
C PRO A 292 -10.76 30.26 1.77
N PRO A 293 -10.11 29.13 1.40
CA PRO A 293 -8.95 29.18 0.52
C PRO A 293 -9.38 29.61 -0.88
N SER A 294 -8.74 30.67 -1.38
CA SER A 294 -8.92 31.20 -2.73
C SER A 294 -8.43 30.19 -3.77
N VAL A 295 -9.35 29.54 -4.47
CA VAL A 295 -9.04 28.70 -5.64
C VAL A 295 -8.88 29.62 -6.86
N PRO A 296 -7.74 29.60 -7.59
CA PRO A 296 -7.60 30.37 -8.81
C PRO A 296 -8.60 29.89 -9.88
N ARG A 297 -9.53 30.74 -10.28
CA ARG A 297 -10.38 30.53 -11.46
C ARG A 297 -9.51 30.52 -12.72
N ARG A 298 -9.34 29.36 -13.35
CA ARG A 298 -8.89 29.30 -14.75
C ARG A 298 -10.03 29.73 -15.65
N HIS A 299 -9.88 30.87 -16.32
CA HIS A 299 -10.77 31.26 -17.40
C HIS A 299 -10.57 30.30 -18.61
N PRO A 300 -11.65 29.86 -19.28
CA PRO A 300 -11.52 29.14 -20.54
C PRO A 300 -11.00 30.10 -21.63
N PRO A 301 -10.22 29.61 -22.61
CA PRO A 301 -9.75 30.43 -23.72
C PRO A 301 -10.93 30.90 -24.59
N ALA A 302 -10.83 32.13 -25.10
CA ALA A 302 -11.84 32.75 -25.95
C ALA A 302 -11.99 31.99 -27.28
N VAL A 303 -13.24 31.69 -27.66
CA VAL A 303 -13.60 31.15 -28.97
C VAL A 303 -13.53 32.29 -30.00
N PRO A 304 -12.85 32.13 -31.14
CA PRO A 304 -12.84 33.15 -32.19
C PRO A 304 -14.22 33.25 -32.85
N THR A 305 -14.87 34.41 -32.69
CA THR A 305 -16.06 34.78 -33.45
C THR A 305 -15.66 35.17 -34.87
N ARG A 306 -16.19 34.46 -35.87
CA ARG A 306 -16.07 34.79 -37.30
C ARG A 306 -17.02 35.96 -37.64
N PRO A 307 -16.60 36.97 -38.41
CA PRO A 307 -17.49 38.08 -38.78
C PRO A 307 -18.55 37.63 -39.81
N PRO A 308 -19.76 38.22 -39.79
CA PRO A 308 -20.78 37.92 -40.78
C PRO A 308 -20.43 38.58 -42.13
N HIS A 309 -20.74 37.84 -43.20
CA HIS A 309 -20.87 38.38 -44.56
C HIS A 309 -22.18 39.15 -44.70
#